data_AF-A0A1U7HQ82-F1
#
_entry.id   AF-A0A1U7HQ82-F1
#
_cell.length_a   1.000
_cell.length_b   1.000
_cell.length_c   1.000
_cell.angle_alpha   90.00
_cell.angle_beta   90.00
_cell.angle_gamma   90.00
#
_symmetry.space_group_name_H-M   'P 1'
#
loop_
_entity.id
_entity.type
_entity.pdbx_description
1 polymer ?
#
loop_
_entity_poly.entity_id
_entity_poly.type
_entity_poly.pdbx_seq_one_letter_code
_entity_poly.pdbx_strand_id
1 'polypeptide(L)'
;MPTADSWQVNTPQMRLLVILSEDKSWLRLLLPIAPAQEVQSFLEQILEANFDLTQEVRYALYQDVLWGVFQHSCPTLTTEDFKGAIVKLVSLKEKGLEECFNLLIEKRIRQIIKAAKLQGQSLEATLQNLKRMYEEGMLGGLQQDPQERQRFLAAWQYQLERLWSEVEIP
;
A
#
# COMPACT_ATOMS: atom_id res chain seq x y z
N MET A 1 -10.55 2.00 26.70
CA MET A 1 -9.75 1.80 27.93
C MET A 1 -9.15 0.40 27.84
N PRO A 2 -7.86 0.20 28.12
CA PRO A 2 -7.30 -1.14 28.17
C PRO A 2 -8.02 -1.97 29.24
N THR A 3 -8.58 -3.10 28.85
CA THR A 3 -9.11 -4.15 29.74
C THR A 3 -8.01 -5.17 30.07
N ALA A 4 -8.28 -6.14 30.94
CA ALA A 4 -7.35 -7.23 31.25
C ALA A 4 -6.89 -8.02 30.00
N ASP A 5 -7.67 -7.96 28.92
CA ASP A 5 -7.44 -8.68 27.68
C ASP A 5 -6.96 -7.76 26.54
N SER A 6 -6.56 -6.52 26.85
CA SER A 6 -6.01 -5.61 25.86
C SER A 6 -4.86 -4.77 26.39
N TRP A 7 -3.78 -4.70 25.61
CA TRP A 7 -2.60 -3.89 25.91
C TRP A 7 -2.36 -2.89 24.79
N GLN A 8 -1.75 -1.77 25.17
CA GLN A 8 -1.31 -0.76 24.23
C GLN A 8 0.17 -0.46 24.46
N VAL A 9 0.96 -0.60 23.41
CA VAL A 9 2.38 -0.22 23.39
C VAL A 9 2.50 1.06 22.59
N ASN A 10 2.90 2.14 23.27
CA ASN A 10 3.12 3.44 22.64
C ASN A 10 4.62 3.72 22.61
N THR A 11 5.12 4.00 21.42
CA THR A 11 6.45 4.62 21.19
C THR A 11 6.25 5.91 20.38
N PRO A 12 7.28 6.76 20.22
CA PRO A 12 7.19 7.91 19.32
C PRO A 12 6.84 7.53 17.87
N GLN A 13 7.21 6.31 17.44
CA GLN A 13 7.03 5.83 16.07
C GLN A 13 5.73 5.05 15.87
N MET A 14 5.19 4.41 16.91
CA MET A 14 4.05 3.50 16.76
C MET A 14 3.12 3.42 17.97
N ARG A 15 1.87 3.06 17.68
CA ARG A 15 0.84 2.72 18.66
C ARG A 15 0.32 1.32 18.34
N LEU A 16 0.92 0.31 18.93
CA LEU A 16 0.51 -1.09 18.76
C LEU A 16 -0.56 -1.43 19.79
N LEU A 17 -1.68 -1.98 19.33
CA LEU A 17 -2.72 -2.56 20.18
C LEU A 17 -2.59 -4.09 20.12
N VAL A 18 -2.67 -4.71 21.28
CA VAL A 18 -2.64 -6.16 21.46
C VAL A 18 -3.96 -6.53 22.12
N ILE A 19 -4.74 -7.41 21.50
CA ILE A 19 -6.07 -7.79 21.98
C ILE A 19 -6.12 -9.31 22.03
N LEU A 20 -6.51 -9.86 23.18
CA LEU A 20 -6.93 -11.25 23.29
C LEU A 20 -8.44 -11.34 23.10
N SER A 21 -8.91 -12.42 22.49
CA SER A 21 -10.33 -12.77 22.49
C SER A 21 -10.81 -13.04 23.92
N GLU A 22 -12.11 -12.92 24.15
CA GLU A 22 -12.72 -13.13 25.49
C GLU A 22 -12.42 -14.52 26.06
N ASP A 23 -12.39 -15.54 25.20
CA ASP A 23 -12.04 -16.92 25.54
C ASP A 23 -10.52 -17.18 25.57
N LYS A 24 -9.70 -16.14 25.30
CA LYS A 24 -8.23 -16.15 25.28
C LYS A 24 -7.62 -17.14 24.28
N SER A 25 -8.39 -17.60 23.29
CA SER A 25 -7.92 -18.52 22.27
C SER A 25 -7.23 -17.84 21.10
N TRP A 26 -7.48 -16.54 20.88
CA TRP A 26 -6.91 -15.76 19.79
C TRP A 26 -6.21 -14.50 20.28
N LEU A 27 -5.09 -14.20 19.63
CA LEU A 27 -4.38 -12.93 19.71
C LEU A 27 -4.60 -12.13 18.44
N ARG A 28 -4.85 -10.84 18.59
CA ARG A 28 -4.85 -9.86 17.51
C ARG A 28 -3.89 -8.71 17.83
N LEU A 29 -3.00 -8.41 16.89
CA LEU A 29 -2.19 -7.21 16.89
C LEU A 29 -2.77 -6.21 15.88
N LEU A 30 -2.92 -4.95 16.28
CA LEU A 30 -3.44 -3.88 15.43
C LEU A 30 -2.50 -2.69 15.47
N LEU A 31 -2.14 -2.18 14.30
CA LEU A 31 -1.32 -0.99 14.15
C LEU A 31 -2.02 -0.01 13.18
N PRO A 32 -2.38 1.21 13.61
CA PRO A 32 -3.01 2.17 12.72
C PRO A 32 -1.99 2.70 11.71
N ILE A 33 -2.38 2.71 10.43
CA ILE A 33 -1.53 3.11 9.30
C ILE A 33 -1.96 4.48 8.79
N ALA A 34 -3.20 4.63 8.31
CA ALA A 34 -3.70 5.87 7.72
C ALA A 34 -5.23 5.99 7.89
N PRO A 35 -5.82 7.20 7.80
CA PRO A 35 -7.27 7.38 7.70
C PRO A 35 -7.85 6.69 6.46
N ALA A 36 -9.08 6.15 6.56
CA ALA A 36 -9.75 5.45 5.47
C ALA A 36 -9.94 6.35 4.22
N GLN A 37 -10.15 7.65 4.43
CA GLN A 37 -10.35 8.62 3.36
C GLN A 37 -9.12 8.77 2.45
N GLU A 38 -7.91 8.64 3.00
CA GLU A 38 -6.67 8.74 2.23
C GLU A 38 -6.42 7.50 1.36
N VAL A 39 -7.05 6.37 1.69
CA VAL A 39 -6.77 5.07 1.06
C VAL A 39 -7.87 4.59 0.12
N GLN A 40 -8.97 5.34 0.03
CA GLN A 40 -10.17 4.94 -0.70
C GLN A 40 -9.91 4.69 -2.19
N SER A 41 -8.98 5.45 -2.79
CA SER A 41 -8.57 5.28 -4.19
C SER A 41 -7.69 4.06 -4.44
N PHE A 42 -7.21 3.39 -3.39
CA PHE A 42 -6.22 2.30 -3.47
C PHE A 42 -6.74 0.98 -2.90
N LEU A 43 -8.05 0.85 -2.63
CA LEU A 43 -8.62 -0.33 -1.97
C LEU A 43 -8.35 -1.63 -2.72
N GLU A 44 -8.46 -1.61 -4.04
CA GLU A 44 -8.14 -2.77 -4.87
C GLU A 44 -6.67 -3.18 -4.69
N GLN A 45 -5.74 -2.22 -4.72
CA GLN A 45 -4.31 -2.48 -4.56
C GLN A 45 -3.96 -2.94 -3.15
N ILE A 46 -4.67 -2.45 -2.13
CA ILE A 46 -4.54 -2.91 -0.76
C ILE A 46 -4.98 -4.38 -0.64
N LEU A 47 -6.06 -4.77 -1.33
CA LEU A 47 -6.52 -6.15 -1.37
C LEU A 47 -5.57 -7.06 -2.18
N GLU A 48 -5.02 -6.58 -3.30
CA GLU A 48 -3.98 -7.28 -4.06
C GLU A 48 -2.71 -7.45 -3.21
N ALA A 49 -2.27 -6.41 -2.49
CA ALA A 49 -1.11 -6.48 -1.59
C ALA A 49 -1.33 -7.51 -0.46
N ASN A 50 -2.54 -7.61 0.07
CA ASN A 50 -2.91 -8.63 1.06
C ASN A 50 -2.77 -10.08 0.55
N PHE A 51 -2.83 -10.27 -0.76
CA PHE A 51 -2.72 -11.59 -1.38
C PHE A 51 -1.26 -12.02 -1.51
N ASP A 52 -0.40 -11.15 -2.04
CA ASP A 52 0.99 -11.53 -2.41
C ASP A 52 2.07 -10.97 -1.48
N LEU A 53 1.89 -9.79 -0.89
CA LEU A 53 2.98 -9.02 -0.30
C LEU A 53 3.03 -9.07 1.23
N THR A 54 1.86 -9.03 1.89
CA THR A 54 1.80 -8.80 3.33
C THR A 54 2.03 -10.07 4.17
N GLN A 55 2.02 -11.26 3.55
CA GLN A 55 2.27 -12.56 4.19
C GLN A 55 1.35 -12.81 5.41
N GLU A 56 1.89 -12.91 6.63
CA GLU A 56 1.11 -13.16 7.86
C GLU A 56 0.39 -11.93 8.41
N VAL A 57 0.80 -10.73 8.01
CA VAL A 57 0.10 -9.48 8.35
C VAL A 57 -0.83 -9.11 7.20
N ARG A 58 -1.87 -8.32 7.46
CA ARG A 58 -2.82 -7.86 6.44
C ARG A 58 -3.31 -6.46 6.75
N TYR A 59 -3.60 -5.70 5.70
CA TYR A 59 -4.40 -4.49 5.78
C TYR A 59 -5.86 -4.82 6.08
N ALA A 60 -6.50 -4.04 6.95
CA ALA A 60 -7.93 -4.10 7.20
C ALA A 60 -8.49 -2.68 7.41
N LEU A 61 -9.71 -2.45 6.95
CA LEU A 61 -10.44 -1.21 7.24
C LEU A 61 -11.42 -1.42 8.37
N TYR A 62 -11.34 -0.57 9.38
CA TYR A 62 -12.28 -0.58 10.49
C TYR A 62 -12.30 0.79 11.17
N GLN A 63 -13.50 1.31 11.46
CA GLN A 63 -13.71 2.61 12.11
C GLN A 63 -12.91 3.75 11.47
N ASP A 64 -13.06 3.93 10.16
CA ASP A 64 -12.42 5.00 9.38
C ASP A 64 -10.88 5.03 9.44
N VAL A 65 -10.26 3.91 9.79
CA VAL A 65 -8.80 3.75 9.84
C VAL A 65 -8.40 2.50 9.06
N LEU A 66 -7.34 2.61 8.28
CA LEU A 66 -6.58 1.50 7.73
C LEU A 66 -5.63 0.96 8.81
N TRP A 67 -5.80 -0.31 9.13
CA TRP A 67 -5.02 -1.03 10.12
C TRP A 67 -4.10 -2.04 9.45
N GLY A 68 -2.88 -2.17 9.96
CA GLY A 68 -2.11 -3.40 9.85
C GLY A 68 -2.58 -4.37 10.93
N VAL A 69 -2.92 -5.59 10.54
CA VAL A 69 -3.51 -6.61 11.40
C VAL A 69 -2.69 -7.89 11.32
N PHE A 70 -2.38 -8.47 12.48
CA PHE A 70 -1.94 -9.84 12.61
C PHE A 70 -2.93 -10.56 13.54
N GLN A 71 -3.36 -11.76 13.17
CA GLN A 71 -4.24 -12.58 14.00
C GLN A 71 -3.72 -14.01 14.04
N HIS A 72 -3.61 -14.57 15.24
CA HIS A 72 -3.04 -15.89 15.44
C HIS A 72 -3.68 -16.60 16.63
N SER A 73 -3.78 -17.93 16.54
CA SER A 73 -4.24 -18.79 17.62
C SER A 73 -3.20 -18.81 18.75
N CYS A 74 -3.59 -18.52 19.99
CA CYS A 74 -2.68 -18.51 21.13
C CYS A 74 -2.01 -19.87 21.39
N PRO A 75 -2.70 -21.02 21.30
CA PRO A 75 -2.09 -22.34 21.49
C PRO A 75 -0.86 -22.64 20.62
N THR A 76 -0.81 -22.09 19.40
CA THR A 76 0.28 -22.34 18.44
C THR A 76 1.21 -21.15 18.28
N LEU A 77 0.96 -20.04 18.99
CA LEU A 77 1.76 -18.83 18.87
C LEU A 77 3.10 -19.01 19.55
N THR A 78 4.20 -18.93 18.78
CA THR A 78 5.53 -18.89 19.35
C THR A 78 5.98 -17.45 19.62
N THR A 79 6.98 -17.29 20.48
CA THR A 79 7.65 -15.99 20.69
C THR A 79 8.24 -15.43 19.40
N GLU A 80 8.68 -16.31 18.49
CA GLU A 80 9.27 -15.95 17.21
C GLU A 80 8.22 -15.40 16.25
N ASP A 81 7.06 -16.06 16.15
CA ASP A 81 5.91 -15.57 15.38
C ASP A 81 5.46 -14.19 15.88
N PHE A 82 5.36 -14.02 17.21
CA PHE A 82 4.94 -12.76 17.81
C PHE A 82 5.92 -11.62 17.49
N LYS A 83 7.23 -11.86 17.63
CA LYS A 83 8.26 -10.87 17.27
C LYS A 83 8.28 -10.58 15.77
N GLY A 84 8.18 -11.62 14.94
CA GLY A 84 8.13 -11.51 13.49
C GLY A 84 6.95 -10.67 13.02
N ALA A 85 5.76 -10.93 13.57
CA ALA A 85 4.56 -10.17 13.28
C ALA A 85 4.72 -8.68 13.64
N ILE A 86 5.35 -8.34 14.77
CA ILE A 86 5.60 -6.93 15.14
C ILE A 86 6.55 -6.28 14.14
N VAL A 87 7.65 -6.93 13.77
CA VAL A 87 8.60 -6.40 12.78
C VAL A 87 7.91 -6.16 11.44
N LYS A 88 7.09 -7.11 10.98
CA LYS A 88 6.34 -6.97 9.72
C LYS A 88 5.27 -5.88 9.80
N LEU A 89 4.54 -5.75 10.91
CA LEU A 89 3.57 -4.67 11.10
C LEU A 89 4.25 -3.29 11.08
N VAL A 90 5.39 -3.14 11.75
CA VAL A 90 6.15 -1.89 11.74
C VAL A 90 6.63 -1.58 10.33
N SER A 91 7.22 -2.55 9.62
CA SER A 91 7.63 -2.38 8.23
C SER A 91 6.46 -2.00 7.32
N LEU A 92 5.28 -2.61 7.52
CA LEU A 92 4.07 -2.29 6.77
C LEU A 92 3.62 -0.84 7.02
N LYS A 93 3.73 -0.36 8.26
CA LYS A 93 3.43 1.04 8.60
C LYS A 93 4.45 2.02 8.02
N GLU A 94 5.74 1.68 8.06
CA GLU A 94 6.81 2.53 7.53
C GLU A 94 6.73 2.67 6.00
N LYS A 95 6.45 1.57 5.30
CA LYS A 95 6.15 1.59 3.86
C LYS A 95 4.81 2.26 3.55
N GLY A 96 3.89 2.26 4.51
CA GLY A 96 2.59 2.93 4.43
C GLY A 96 1.80 2.52 3.19
N LEU A 97 1.52 3.51 2.35
CA LEU A 97 0.77 3.36 1.09
C LEU A 97 1.67 3.38 -0.15
N GLU A 98 2.98 3.57 0.00
CA GLU A 98 3.89 3.69 -1.15
C GLU A 98 3.88 2.43 -2.01
N GLU A 99 3.80 1.25 -1.39
CA GLU A 99 3.78 -0.02 -2.11
C GLU A 99 2.47 -0.22 -2.89
N CYS A 100 1.32 0.14 -2.29
CA CYS A 100 0.02 0.13 -2.97
C CYS A 100 -0.02 1.16 -4.12
N PHE A 101 0.60 2.33 -3.91
CA PHE A 101 0.73 3.36 -4.92
C PHE A 101 1.60 2.88 -6.10
N ASN A 102 2.73 2.24 -5.83
CA ASN A 102 3.60 1.68 -6.87
C ASN A 102 2.89 0.60 -7.69
N LEU A 103 2.11 -0.28 -7.07
CA LEU A 103 1.29 -1.27 -7.77
C LEU A 103 0.26 -0.61 -8.70
N LEU A 104 -0.44 0.44 -8.23
CA LEU A 104 -1.38 1.19 -9.05
C LEU A 104 -0.68 1.81 -10.27
N ILE A 105 0.45 2.49 -10.05
CA ILE A 105 1.22 3.12 -11.12
C ILE A 105 1.64 2.07 -12.14
N GLU A 106 2.21 0.96 -11.69
CA GLU A 106 2.70 -0.08 -12.59
C GLU A 106 1.56 -0.63 -13.45
N LYS A 107 0.41 -0.99 -12.85
CA LYS A 107 -0.77 -1.49 -13.58
C LYS A 107 -1.24 -0.49 -14.64
N ARG A 108 -1.33 0.80 -14.29
CA ARG A 108 -1.72 1.86 -15.24
C ARG A 108 -0.69 2.10 -16.33
N ILE A 109 0.61 2.13 -16.00
CA ILE A 109 1.67 2.33 -16.97
C ILE A 109 1.73 1.18 -17.96
N ARG A 110 1.58 -0.07 -17.52
CA ARG A 110 1.49 -1.22 -18.44
C ARG A 110 0.33 -1.06 -19.43
N GLN A 111 -0.83 -0.54 -18.99
CA GLN A 111 -1.95 -0.24 -19.89
C GLN A 111 -1.63 0.90 -20.88
N ILE A 112 -0.99 1.98 -20.41
CA ILE A 112 -0.56 3.10 -21.27
C ILE A 112 0.43 2.61 -22.33
N ILE A 113 1.46 1.85 -21.94
CA ILE A 113 2.46 1.31 -22.85
C ILE A 113 1.78 0.41 -23.88
N LYS A 114 0.89 -0.49 -23.46
CA LYS A 114 0.18 -1.38 -24.38
C LYS A 114 -0.64 -0.59 -25.40
N ALA A 115 -1.39 0.42 -24.97
CA ALA A 115 -2.18 1.27 -25.86
C ALA A 115 -1.30 2.09 -26.81
N ALA A 116 -0.21 2.67 -26.30
CA ALA A 116 0.74 3.46 -27.07
C ALA A 116 1.42 2.63 -28.16
N LYS A 117 1.90 1.43 -27.80
CA LYS A 117 2.53 0.51 -28.75
C LYS A 117 1.55 0.01 -29.81
N LEU A 118 0.30 -0.29 -29.45
CA LEU A 118 -0.76 -0.64 -30.42
C LEU A 118 -1.05 0.50 -31.41
N GLN A 119 -0.87 1.75 -30.99
CA GLN A 119 -1.01 2.94 -31.83
C GLN A 119 0.28 3.29 -32.59
N GLY A 120 1.35 2.50 -32.47
CA GLY A 120 2.64 2.75 -33.09
C GLY A 120 3.40 3.95 -32.52
N GLN A 121 3.05 4.40 -31.31
CA GLN A 121 3.73 5.51 -30.64
C GLN A 121 5.12 5.08 -30.11
N SER A 122 6.08 6.01 -30.14
CA SER A 122 7.38 5.82 -29.50
C SER A 122 7.33 6.07 -27.99
N LEU A 123 8.40 5.68 -27.30
CA LEU A 123 8.60 5.97 -25.89
C LEU A 123 8.54 7.48 -25.61
N GLU A 124 9.24 8.29 -26.42
CA GLU A 124 9.30 9.74 -26.26
C GLU A 124 7.92 10.39 -26.43
N ALA A 125 7.16 9.96 -27.44
CA ALA A 125 5.80 10.46 -27.67
C ALA A 125 4.88 10.11 -26.48
N THR A 126 5.01 8.91 -25.94
CA THR A 126 4.22 8.45 -24.78
C THR A 126 4.59 9.24 -23.52
N LEU A 127 5.87 9.52 -23.28
CA LEU A 127 6.34 10.36 -22.16
C LEU A 127 5.81 11.79 -22.25
N GLN A 128 5.76 12.38 -23.45
CA GLN A 128 5.18 13.71 -23.65
C GLN A 128 3.67 13.71 -23.38
N ASN A 129 2.95 12.72 -23.88
CA ASN A 129 1.52 12.56 -23.63
C ASN A 129 1.23 12.39 -22.13
N LEU A 130 2.07 11.63 -21.42
CA LEU A 130 1.93 11.41 -19.98
C LEU A 130 2.13 12.72 -19.18
N LYS A 131 3.15 13.52 -19.52
CA LYS A 131 3.36 14.85 -18.93
C LYS A 131 2.12 15.73 -19.13
N ARG A 132 1.56 15.75 -20.35
CA ARG A 132 0.35 16.52 -20.66
C ARG A 132 -0.86 16.05 -19.85
N MET A 133 -1.13 14.74 -19.80
CA MET A 133 -2.22 14.18 -19.00
C MET A 133 -2.08 14.50 -17.50
N TYR A 134 -0.85 14.60 -17.02
CA TYR A 134 -0.54 15.00 -15.66
C TYR A 134 -0.84 16.48 -15.41
N GLU A 135 -0.41 17.36 -16.32
CA GLU A 135 -0.71 18.80 -16.29
C GLU A 135 -2.22 19.07 -16.37
N GLU A 136 -2.96 18.26 -17.12
CA GLU A 136 -4.42 18.30 -17.25
C GLU A 136 -5.16 17.70 -16.04
N GLY A 137 -4.45 17.13 -15.05
CA GLY A 137 -5.04 16.55 -13.84
C GLY A 137 -5.72 15.19 -14.01
N MET A 138 -5.61 14.58 -15.19
CA MET A 138 -6.29 13.32 -15.56
C MET A 138 -5.72 12.09 -14.86
N LEU A 139 -4.52 12.18 -14.27
CA LEU A 139 -3.85 11.07 -13.59
C LEU A 139 -4.07 11.03 -12.06
N GLY A 140 -4.94 11.90 -11.52
CA GLY A 140 -5.36 11.85 -10.11
C GLY A 140 -4.44 12.57 -9.12
N GLY A 141 -3.88 13.71 -9.51
CA GLY A 141 -2.95 14.52 -8.66
C GLY A 141 -3.49 15.88 -8.21
N LEU A 142 -4.78 16.18 -8.44
CA LEU A 142 -5.32 17.54 -8.31
C LEU A 142 -5.40 18.08 -6.86
N GLN A 143 -5.06 17.29 -5.84
CA GLN A 143 -5.04 17.74 -4.44
C GLN A 143 -3.64 17.79 -3.79
N GLN A 144 -2.56 17.56 -4.55
CA GLN A 144 -1.22 17.45 -3.97
C GLN A 144 -0.38 18.74 -4.08
N ASP A 145 0.46 18.96 -3.06
CA ASP A 145 1.50 20.00 -3.01
C ASP A 145 2.35 19.95 -4.31
N PRO A 146 2.74 21.10 -4.89
CA PRO A 146 3.68 21.17 -6.01
C PRO A 146 4.91 20.23 -5.90
N GLN A 147 5.45 20.02 -4.70
CA GLN A 147 6.60 19.12 -4.48
C GLN A 147 6.24 17.64 -4.62
N GLU A 148 5.09 17.23 -4.10
CA GLU A 148 4.57 15.87 -4.26
C GLU A 148 4.27 15.60 -5.73
N ARG A 149 3.71 16.59 -6.43
CA ARG A 149 3.42 16.48 -7.87
C ARG A 149 4.66 16.16 -8.70
N GLN A 150 5.77 16.81 -8.40
CA GLN A 150 7.02 16.59 -9.12
C GLN A 150 7.62 15.20 -8.84
N ARG A 151 7.53 14.72 -7.59
CA ARG A 151 7.96 13.36 -7.22
C ARG A 151 7.09 12.31 -7.90
N PHE A 152 5.78 12.52 -7.95
CA PHE A 152 4.84 11.64 -8.64
C PHE A 152 5.16 11.54 -10.12
N LEU A 153 5.30 12.67 -10.82
CA LEU A 153 5.63 12.66 -12.24
C LEU A 153 6.97 11.96 -12.53
N ALA A 154 7.98 12.16 -11.68
CA ALA A 154 9.27 11.47 -11.81
C ALA A 154 9.15 9.95 -11.64
N ALA A 155 8.37 9.49 -10.65
CA ALA A 155 8.11 8.06 -10.45
C ALA A 155 7.41 7.42 -11.65
N TRP A 156 6.43 8.12 -12.24
CA TRP A 156 5.74 7.65 -13.44
C TRP A 156 6.67 7.57 -14.66
N GLN A 157 7.52 8.57 -14.89
CA GLN A 157 8.48 8.55 -16.00
C GLN A 157 9.47 7.39 -15.87
N TYR A 158 10.05 7.22 -14.69
CA TYR A 158 10.97 6.13 -14.39
C TYR A 158 10.33 4.76 -14.65
N GLN A 159 9.10 4.55 -14.15
CA GLN A 159 8.39 3.29 -14.37
C GLN A 159 8.05 3.05 -15.84
N LEU A 160 7.68 4.11 -16.58
CA LEU A 160 7.38 3.97 -18.00
C LEU A 160 8.62 3.57 -18.81
N GLU A 161 9.76 4.21 -18.57
CA GLU A 161 11.04 3.85 -19.21
C GLU A 161 11.45 2.42 -18.88
N ARG A 162 11.36 2.01 -17.61
CA ARG A 162 11.68 0.65 -17.16
C ARG A 162 10.80 -0.41 -17.83
N LEU A 163 9.50 -0.17 -17.87
CA LEU A 163 8.50 -1.15 -18.33
C LEU A 163 8.34 -1.17 -19.86
N TRP A 164 8.87 -0.17 -20.58
CA TRP A 164 8.68 -0.07 -22.03
C TRP A 164 9.19 -1.29 -22.79
N SER A 165 10.35 -1.85 -22.39
CA SER A 165 10.90 -3.06 -23.00
C SER A 165 10.21 -4.35 -22.53
N GLU A 166 9.65 -4.37 -21.32
CA GLU A 166 9.00 -5.55 -20.73
C GLU A 166 7.60 -5.82 -21.31
N VAL A 167 6.86 -4.78 -21.68
CA VAL A 167 5.49 -4.92 -22.16
C VAL A 167 5.49 -5.31 -23.63
N GLU A 168 5.32 -6.59 -23.93
CA GLU A 168 5.10 -7.09 -25.28
C GLU A 168 3.64 -6.87 -25.72
N ILE A 169 3.45 -6.61 -27.01
CA ILE A 169 2.13 -6.58 -27.63
C ILE A 169 1.93 -7.93 -28.31
N PRO A 170 0.77 -8.58 -28.16
CA PRO A 170 0.42 -9.75 -28.95
C PRO A 170 0.22 -9.42 -30.44
#